data_AF-A0A0P9D5V3-F1
#
_entry.id   AF-A0A0P9D5V3-F1
#
_cell.length_a   1.000
_cell.length_b   1.000
_cell.length_c   1.000
_cell.angle_alpha   90.00
_cell.angle_beta   90.00
_cell.angle_gamma   90.00
#
_symmetry.space_group_name_H-M   'P 1'
#
loop_
_entity.id
_entity.type
_entity.pdbx_description
1 polymer ?
#
loop_
_entity_poly.entity_id
_entity_poly.type
_entity_poly.pdbx_seq_one_letter_code
_entity_poly.pdbx_strand_id
1 'polypeptide(L)' 'LNPPSGCRFHTRCPRRQMLPDGGAICATHEPPFQDAGNGHRILCHIPLEMLRTLDPVVQEETT' A
#
# COMPACT_ATOMS: atom_id res chain seq x y z
N LEU A 1 -6.45 23.20 -1.98
CA LEU A 1 -6.27 21.85 -2.57
C LEU A 1 -7.13 20.90 -1.72
N ASN A 2 -8.05 20.13 -2.29
CA ASN A 2 -8.91 19.19 -1.55
C ASN A 2 -8.39 17.77 -1.80
N PRO A 3 -7.48 17.26 -0.95
CA PRO A 3 -6.89 15.96 -1.22
C PRO A 3 -7.93 14.86 -0.92
N PRO A 4 -7.92 13.72 -1.65
CA PRO A 4 -8.95 12.67 -1.55
C PRO A 4 -9.04 12.10 -0.14
N SER A 5 -10.25 11.96 0.42
CA SER A 5 -10.46 11.63 1.84
C SER A 5 -9.84 10.31 2.31
N GLY A 6 -9.63 9.35 1.40
CA GLY A 6 -8.95 8.09 1.70
C GLY A 6 -7.43 8.09 1.45
N CYS A 7 -6.92 6.94 1.02
CA CYS A 7 -5.53 6.79 0.62
C CYS A 7 -5.19 7.73 -0.55
N ARG A 8 -4.18 8.59 -0.37
CA ARG A 8 -3.77 9.60 -1.37
C ARG A 8 -3.34 9.00 -2.71
N PHE A 9 -2.98 7.72 -2.73
CA PHE A 9 -2.55 7.00 -3.92
C PHE A 9 -3.67 6.23 -4.62
N HIS A 10 -4.92 6.27 -4.15
CA HIS A 10 -5.98 5.36 -4.63
C HIS A 10 -6.29 5.43 -6.13
N THR A 11 -6.00 6.56 -6.80
CA THR A 11 -6.16 6.74 -8.25
C THR A 11 -4.98 6.23 -9.08
N ARG A 12 -3.82 5.97 -8.46
CA ARG A 12 -2.58 5.56 -9.13
C ARG A 12 -1.94 4.29 -8.54
N CYS A 13 -2.53 3.71 -7.50
CA CYS A 13 -1.97 2.57 -6.80
C CYS A 13 -1.98 1.33 -7.71
N PRO A 14 -0.82 0.74 -8.03
CA PRO A 14 -0.75 -0.43 -8.91
C PRO A 14 -1.30 -1.70 -8.24
N ARG A 15 -1.50 -1.68 -6.92
CA ARG A 15 -1.87 -2.85 -6.11
C ARG A 15 -3.29 -2.77 -5.55
N ARG A 16 -4.07 -1.75 -5.91
CA ARG A 16 -5.41 -1.51 -5.36
C ARG A 16 -6.36 -2.69 -5.58
N GLN A 17 -6.24 -3.36 -6.72
CA GLN A 17 -7.05 -4.52 -7.10
C GLN A 17 -6.77 -5.78 -6.25
N MET A 18 -5.70 -5.80 -5.45
CA MET A 18 -5.42 -6.90 -4.51
C MET A 18 -6.37 -6.92 -3.32
N LEU A 19 -7.09 -5.82 -3.07
CA LEU A 19 -8.08 -5.70 -1.99
C LEU A 19 -9.49 -6.06 -2.49
N PRO A 20 -10.38 -6.50 -1.59
CA PRO A 20 -11.80 -6.69 -1.90
C PRO A 20 -12.45 -5.45 -2.55
N ASP A 21 -13.53 -5.66 -3.30
CA ASP A 21 -14.30 -4.61 -3.96
C ASP A 21 -13.45 -3.66 -4.83
N GLY A 22 -12.39 -4.19 -5.45
CA GLY A 22 -11.44 -3.39 -6.23
C GLY A 22 -10.74 -2.30 -5.40
N GLY A 23 -10.58 -2.52 -4.09
CA GLY A 23 -10.00 -1.58 -3.15
C GLY A 23 -10.86 -0.33 -2.94
N ALA A 24 -12.18 -0.46 -2.84
CA ALA A 24 -13.10 0.65 -2.54
C ALA A 24 -12.72 1.39 -1.23
N ILE A 25 -12.24 0.65 -0.22
CA ILE A 25 -11.77 1.21 1.05
C ILE A 25 -10.68 2.27 0.88
N CYS A 26 -9.83 2.15 -0.16
CA CYS A 26 -8.76 3.10 -0.43
C CYS A 26 -9.27 4.48 -0.83
N ALA A 27 -10.48 4.60 -1.38
CA ALA A 27 -11.05 5.90 -1.77
C ALA A 27 -11.73 6.61 -0.59
N THR A 28 -12.21 5.85 0.41
CA THR A 28 -13.10 6.36 1.46
C THR A 28 -12.44 6.49 2.83
N HIS A 29 -11.43 5.66 3.13
CA HIS A 29 -10.79 5.61 4.45
C HIS A 29 -9.29 5.83 4.35
N GLU A 30 -8.74 6.55 5.34
CA GLU A 30 -7.29 6.70 5.47
C GLU A 30 -6.67 5.35 5.86
N PRO A 31 -5.54 4.97 5.24
CA PRO A 31 -4.87 3.72 5.54
C PRO A 31 -4.33 3.68 6.98
N PRO A 32 -4.38 2.52 7.66
CA PRO A 32 -3.82 2.36 8.98
C PRO A 32 -2.29 2.46 8.97
N PHE A 33 -1.72 2.86 10.10
CA PHE A 33 -0.29 2.69 10.36
C PHE A 33 0.04 1.21 10.58
N GLN A 34 1.01 0.71 9.83
CA GLN A 34 1.55 -0.63 9.97
C GLN A 34 3.06 -0.54 10.25
N ASP A 35 3.52 -1.18 11.33
CA ASP A 35 4.94 -1.28 11.67
C ASP A 35 5.60 -2.39 10.85
N ALA A 36 6.48 -2.03 9.93
CA ALA A 36 7.18 -2.98 9.07
C ALA A 36 8.46 -3.56 9.72
N GLY A 37 8.81 -3.12 10.94
CA GLY A 37 10.05 -3.45 11.64
C GLY A 37 11.19 -2.49 11.30
N ASN A 38 12.27 -2.51 12.08
CA ASN A 38 13.47 -1.70 11.86
C ASN A 38 13.21 -0.18 11.74
N GLY A 39 12.17 0.32 12.41
CA GLY A 39 11.75 1.72 12.31
C GLY A 39 11.02 2.09 11.01
N HIS A 40 10.81 1.14 10.09
CA HIS A 40 10.05 1.34 8.87
C HIS A 40 8.55 1.30 9.12
N ARG A 41 7.82 2.23 8.51
CA ARG A 41 6.36 2.37 8.67
C ARG A 41 5.69 2.41 7.32
N ILE A 42 4.53 1.77 7.24
CA ILE A 42 3.73 1.70 6.02
C ILE A 42 2.32 2.21 6.34
N LEU A 43 1.79 3.05 5.46
CA LEU A 43 0.37 3.42 5.45
C LEU A 43 -0.28 2.78 4.22
N CYS A 44 -0.83 1.58 4.41
CA CYS A 44 -1.52 0.84 3.36
C CYS A 44 -2.75 0.13 3.94
N HIS A 45 -3.77 -0.11 3.10
CA HIS A 45 -4.88 -1.00 3.45
C HIS A 45 -4.57 -2.47 3.17
N ILE A 46 -3.53 -2.76 2.38
CA ILE A 46 -3.05 -4.13 2.16
C ILE A 46 -2.35 -4.59 3.44
N PRO A 47 -2.70 -5.77 3.99
CA PRO A 47 -2.04 -6.31 5.17
C PRO A 47 -0.53 -6.46 4.97
N LEU A 48 0.25 -6.13 5.99
CA LEU A 48 1.71 -6.20 5.95
C LEU A 48 2.23 -7.58 5.55
N GLU A 49 1.57 -8.64 6.01
CA GLU A 49 1.90 -10.03 5.64
C GLU A 49 1.79 -10.28 4.13
N MET A 50 0.78 -9.72 3.47
CA MET A 50 0.62 -9.79 2.02
C MET A 50 1.63 -8.89 1.30
N LEU A 51 1.95 -7.72 1.85
CA LEU A 51 2.99 -6.85 1.27
C LEU A 51 4.37 -7.52 1.29
N ARG A 52 4.65 -8.36 2.30
CA ARG A 52 5.90 -9.10 2.43
C ARG A 52 6.06 -10.23 1.42
N THR A 53 4.99 -10.69 0.77
CA THR A 53 5.08 -11.74 -0.27
C THR A 53 5.35 -11.18 -1.66
N LEU A 54 5.47 -9.86 -1.80
CA LEU A 54 5.70 -9.21 -3.09
C LEU A 54 7.18 -9.22 -3.46
N ASP A 55 7.47 -9.51 -4.73
CA ASP A 55 8.83 -9.44 -5.24
C ASP A 55 9.38 -8.01 -5.19
N PRO A 56 10.67 -7.82 -4.84
CA PRO A 56 11.34 -6.55 -4.95
C PRO A 56 11.30 -6.02 -6.39
N VAL A 57 10.88 -4.75 -6.54
CA VAL A 57 10.86 -4.09 -7.85
C VAL A 57 12.27 -3.75 -8.34
N VAL A 58 13.18 -3.49 -7.40
CA VAL A 58 14.60 -3.31 -7.69
C VAL A 58 15.29 -4.63 -7.45
N GLN A 59 15.76 -5.25 -8.53
CA GLN A 59 16.58 -6.45 -8.48
C GLN A 59 18.04 -5.98 -8.50
N GLU A 60 18.78 -6.18 -7.41
CA GLU A 60 20.22 -5.89 -7.39
C GLU A 60 20.94 -6.96 -8.22
N GLU A 61 21.35 -6.58 -9.43
CA GLU A 61 22.25 -7.40 -10.25
C GLU A 61 23.59 -7.49 -9.51
N THR A 62 23.83 -8.62 -8.85
CA THR A 62 25.09 -8.89 -8.15
C THR A 62 26.18 -9.03 -9.22
N THR A 63 27.03 -8.02 -9.36
CA THR A 63 28.27 -8.10 -10.16
C THR A 63 29.36 -8.83 -9.38
#